data_AF-A0A4W2C7Z5-F1
#
_entry.id   AF-A0A4W2C7Z5-F1
#
_cell.length_a   1.000
_cell.length_b   1.000
_cell.length_c   1.000
_cell.angle_alpha   90.00
_cell.angle_beta   90.00
_cell.angle_gamma   90.00
#
_symmetry.space_group_name_H-M   'P 1'
#
loop_
_entity.id
_entity.type
_entity.pdbx_description
1 polymer ?
#
loop_
_entity_poly.entity_id
_entity_poly.type
_entity_poly.pdbx_seq_one_letter_code
_entity_poly.pdbx_strand_id
1 'polypeptide(L)'
;MLHGTTQDSCDVGPDFRMEEIMKDFLAKRDKGQLLIQRNRRLKENLLRPMQLSVSEDGYIHYGDKVMLVSPDHPETEADLFLPGDLSLCMTPDEIKAHLSNELEVPCGLSAAQTKIPVGRNTFTILCAAGEVIGQVLRYGQNFRLGITGGFDDRMANTKILITHCHTNRGLVAHRHLFLRTYFGQEAEVAAHTYLDSHRVEKPKNHWMLVTGAPRKDLSTMLDLPKPPAEDTRALEQEREQVSDPGARSTPDARGCVPQCTLPM
;
A
#
# COMPACT_ATOMS: atom_id res chain seq x y z
N MET A 1 31.51 76.47 -17.01
CA MET A 1 31.59 74.99 -16.92
C MET A 1 30.19 74.48 -16.64
N LEU A 2 29.57 73.85 -17.64
CA LEU A 2 28.23 73.28 -17.55
C LEU A 2 28.28 72.02 -16.68
N HIS A 3 27.60 72.02 -15.54
CA HIS A 3 27.31 70.79 -14.81
C HIS A 3 26.12 70.13 -15.50
N GLY A 4 26.40 69.19 -16.41
CA GLY A 4 25.41 68.28 -16.94
C GLY A 4 25.06 67.26 -15.87
N THR A 5 23.90 67.44 -15.22
CA THR A 5 23.28 66.37 -14.44
C THR A 5 22.74 65.34 -15.43
N THR A 6 23.41 64.19 -15.54
CA THR A 6 22.86 63.00 -16.18
C THR A 6 21.63 62.57 -15.39
N GLN A 7 20.46 62.86 -15.95
CA GLN A 7 19.20 62.35 -15.46
C GLN A 7 19.09 60.91 -15.94
N ASP A 8 19.50 59.95 -15.11
CA ASP A 8 19.17 58.55 -15.31
C ASP A 8 17.66 58.40 -15.17
N SER A 9 16.95 58.62 -16.28
CA SER A 9 15.55 58.33 -16.43
C SER A 9 15.38 56.81 -16.51
N CYS A 10 15.45 56.14 -15.37
CA CYS A 10 14.89 54.80 -15.24
C CYS A 10 13.37 54.91 -15.13
N ASP A 11 12.73 55.44 -16.17
CA ASP A 11 11.27 55.42 -16.31
C ASP A 11 10.88 54.02 -16.79
N VAL A 12 10.96 53.05 -15.88
CA VAL A 12 10.50 51.67 -16.14
C VAL A 12 8.97 51.70 -16.05
N GLY A 13 8.35 52.21 -17.12
CA GLY A 13 6.91 52.31 -17.26
C GLY A 13 6.25 50.93 -17.09
N PRO A 14 4.99 50.87 -16.60
CA PRO A 14 4.26 49.62 -16.40
C PRO A 14 4.17 48.74 -17.65
N ASP A 15 4.22 49.36 -18.84
CA ASP A 15 4.16 48.69 -20.15
C ASP A 15 5.42 47.83 -20.44
N PHE A 16 6.62 48.33 -20.08
CA PHE A 16 7.88 47.59 -20.23
C PHE A 16 7.92 46.32 -19.37
N ARG A 17 7.42 46.42 -18.13
CA ARG A 17 7.30 45.25 -17.23
C ARG A 17 6.34 44.20 -17.78
N MET A 18 5.25 44.61 -18.44
CA MET A 18 4.27 43.68 -18.98
C MET A 18 4.81 42.93 -20.21
N GLU A 19 5.59 43.62 -21.05
CA GLU A 19 6.27 43.00 -22.19
C GLU A 19 7.31 41.95 -21.74
N GLU A 20 8.12 42.23 -20.71
CA GLU A 20 9.07 41.27 -20.16
C GLU A 20 8.37 40.05 -19.53
N ILE A 21 7.28 40.25 -18.78
CA ILE A 21 6.47 39.15 -18.23
C ILE A 21 5.88 38.28 -19.35
N MET A 22 5.40 38.90 -20.43
CA MET A 22 4.86 38.17 -21.58
C MET A 22 5.96 37.37 -22.30
N LYS A 23 7.14 37.95 -22.49
CA LYS A 23 8.29 37.25 -23.09
C LYS A 23 8.73 36.06 -22.25
N ASP A 24 8.84 36.23 -20.92
CA ASP A 24 9.16 35.13 -20.01
C ASP A 24 8.08 34.03 -20.03
N PHE A 25 6.80 34.41 -20.04
CA PHE A 25 5.69 33.47 -20.13
C PHE A 25 5.76 32.64 -21.42
N LEU A 26 5.93 33.29 -22.58
CA LEU A 26 6.04 32.61 -23.88
C LEU A 26 7.26 31.69 -23.92
N ALA A 27 8.41 32.16 -23.44
CA ALA A 27 9.63 31.33 -23.37
C ALA A 27 9.44 30.09 -22.47
N LYS A 28 8.76 30.25 -21.31
CA LYS A 28 8.43 29.13 -20.42
C LYS A 28 7.41 28.18 -21.05
N ARG A 29 6.39 28.70 -21.73
CA ARG A 29 5.39 27.91 -22.46
C ARG A 29 6.03 27.04 -23.52
N ASP A 30 6.90 27.62 -24.34
CA ASP A 30 7.55 26.95 -25.46
C ASP A 30 8.53 25.86 -24.96
N LYS A 31 9.14 26.06 -23.79
CA LYS A 31 9.98 25.06 -23.10
C LYS A 31 9.19 24.04 -22.26
N GLY A 32 7.86 24.16 -22.15
CA GLY A 32 7.06 23.28 -21.30
C GLY A 32 7.28 23.48 -19.79
N GLN A 33 7.74 24.66 -19.38
CA GLN A 33 8.13 24.98 -18.01
C GLN A 33 7.04 25.69 -17.21
N LEU A 34 5.86 25.93 -17.79
CA LEU A 34 4.73 26.46 -17.04
C LEU A 34 4.28 25.45 -15.98
N LEU A 35 3.86 25.96 -14.82
CA LEU A 35 3.36 25.16 -13.71
C LEU A 35 2.27 24.18 -14.14
N ILE A 36 1.32 24.65 -14.96
CA ILE A 36 0.23 23.81 -15.48
C ILE A 36 0.73 22.68 -16.39
N GLN A 37 1.74 22.93 -17.22
CA GLN A 37 2.31 21.92 -18.12
C GLN A 37 3.06 20.84 -17.34
N ARG A 38 3.89 21.25 -16.37
CA ARG A 38 4.64 20.34 -15.49
C ARG A 38 3.69 19.51 -14.62
N ASN A 39 2.71 20.16 -13.98
CA ASN A 39 1.74 19.50 -13.13
C ASN A 39 0.89 18.48 -13.91
N ARG A 40 0.45 18.83 -15.13
CA ARG A 40 -0.26 17.89 -16.01
C ARG A 40 0.58 16.66 -16.32
N ARG A 41 1.86 16.83 -16.71
CA ARG A 41 2.77 15.72 -17.00
C ARG A 41 3.00 14.82 -15.79
N LEU A 42 3.22 15.42 -14.61
CA LEU A 42 3.39 14.65 -13.38
C LEU A 42 2.13 13.85 -13.04
N LYS A 43 0.95 14.47 -13.16
CA LYS A 43 -0.34 13.80 -12.94
C LYS A 43 -0.54 12.64 -13.93
N GLU A 44 -0.23 12.86 -15.20
CA GLU A 44 -0.31 11.83 -16.25
C GLU A 44 0.55 10.60 -15.91
N ASN A 45 1.74 10.79 -15.34
CA ASN A 45 2.59 9.68 -14.88
C ASN A 45 2.04 9.00 -13.62
N LEU A 46 1.71 9.77 -12.58
CA LEU A 46 1.25 9.22 -11.30
C LEU A 46 -0.10 8.50 -11.41
N LEU A 47 -0.98 8.97 -12.30
CA LEU A 47 -2.27 8.35 -12.58
C LEU A 47 -2.23 7.42 -13.79
N ARG A 48 -1.05 7.15 -14.36
CA ARG A 48 -0.88 6.16 -15.43
C ARG A 48 -1.40 4.80 -14.93
N PRO A 49 -2.32 4.15 -15.63
CA PRO A 49 -2.77 2.80 -15.28
C PRO A 49 -1.59 1.84 -15.22
N MET A 50 -1.57 0.99 -14.19
CA MET A 50 -0.52 0.00 -13.98
C MET A 50 -1.12 -1.40 -13.95
N GLN A 51 -0.34 -2.38 -14.41
CA GLN A 51 -0.71 -3.78 -14.29
C GLN A 51 -0.08 -4.39 -13.04
N LEU A 52 -0.90 -5.01 -12.21
CA LEU A 52 -0.45 -5.77 -11.05
C LEU A 52 0.02 -7.16 -11.48
N SER A 53 0.96 -7.74 -10.72
CA SER A 53 1.33 -9.14 -10.88
C SER A 53 0.16 -10.03 -10.48
N VAL A 54 -0.07 -11.10 -11.23
CA VAL A 54 -1.03 -12.15 -10.88
C VAL A 54 -0.26 -13.26 -10.17
N SER A 55 -0.75 -13.71 -9.03
CA SER A 55 -0.19 -14.87 -8.34
C SER A 55 -0.82 -16.14 -8.89
N GLU A 56 -0.01 -17.06 -9.41
CA GLU A 56 -0.46 -18.36 -9.94
C GLU A 56 -0.48 -19.45 -8.87
N ASP A 57 0.38 -19.35 -7.86
CA ASP A 57 0.59 -20.34 -6.81
C ASP A 57 -0.05 -19.94 -5.46
N GLY A 58 -0.69 -18.77 -5.40
CA GLY A 58 -1.31 -18.23 -4.20
C GLY A 58 -0.37 -17.48 -3.26
N TYR A 59 0.91 -17.31 -3.64
CA TYR A 59 1.90 -16.58 -2.86
C TYR A 59 2.35 -15.28 -3.54
N ILE A 60 2.89 -14.38 -2.72
CA ILE A 60 3.52 -13.15 -3.18
C ILE A 60 5.02 -13.40 -3.30
N HIS A 61 5.61 -12.94 -4.40
CA HIS A 61 7.03 -13.08 -4.69
C HIS A 61 7.74 -11.73 -4.70
N TYR A 62 9.04 -11.75 -4.44
CA TYR A 62 9.87 -10.59 -4.74
C TYR A 62 9.85 -10.30 -6.25
N GLY A 63 9.66 -9.04 -6.61
CA GLY A 63 9.41 -8.57 -7.97
C GLY A 63 7.92 -8.32 -8.27
N ASP A 64 7.00 -8.81 -7.43
CA ASP A 64 5.57 -8.64 -7.69
C ASP A 64 5.11 -7.20 -7.54
N LYS A 65 4.28 -6.77 -8.48
CA LYS A 65 3.57 -5.48 -8.44
C LYS A 65 2.24 -5.65 -7.74
N VAL A 66 2.05 -4.97 -6.63
CA VAL A 66 0.90 -5.09 -5.73
C VAL A 66 0.37 -3.73 -5.31
N MET A 67 -0.88 -3.70 -4.85
CA MET A 67 -1.43 -2.59 -4.08
C MET A 67 -1.40 -2.93 -2.59
N LEU A 68 -1.35 -1.89 -1.76
CA LEU A 68 -1.51 -2.03 -0.32
C LEU A 68 -2.82 -1.38 0.10
N VAL A 69 -3.73 -2.18 0.66
CA VAL A 69 -5.10 -1.76 0.93
C VAL A 69 -5.43 -1.94 2.40
N SER A 70 -5.84 -0.86 3.05
CA SER A 70 -6.47 -0.89 4.37
C SER A 70 -7.96 -1.20 4.19
N PRO A 71 -8.45 -2.36 4.69
CA PRO A 71 -9.85 -2.73 4.56
C PRO A 71 -10.78 -1.79 5.32
N ASP A 72 -12.00 -1.65 4.84
CA ASP A 72 -13.05 -0.96 5.58
C ASP A 72 -13.31 -1.64 6.93
N HIS A 73 -13.58 -0.81 7.94
CA HIS A 73 -13.93 -1.28 9.28
C HIS A 73 -14.79 -0.23 9.99
N PRO A 74 -15.61 -0.65 10.97
CA PRO A 74 -16.39 0.29 11.76
C PRO A 74 -15.48 1.30 12.45
N GLU A 75 -15.65 2.58 12.10
CA GLU A 75 -15.06 3.68 12.85
C GLU A 75 -16.01 4.02 14.01
N THR A 76 -15.48 4.00 15.22
CA THR A 76 -16.24 4.23 16.46
C THR A 76 -15.69 5.42 17.25
N GLU A 77 -14.50 5.91 16.87
CA GLU A 77 -13.79 6.97 17.58
C GLU A 77 -14.05 8.36 16.95
N ALA A 78 -14.69 8.43 15.77
CA ALA A 78 -14.95 9.68 15.05
C ALA A 78 -16.28 9.68 14.28
N ASP A 79 -16.99 10.81 14.31
CA ASP A 79 -18.27 11.01 13.58
C ASP A 79 -18.06 11.18 12.07
N LEU A 80 -16.90 11.71 11.66
CA LEU A 80 -16.53 11.94 10.26
C LEU A 80 -15.27 11.16 9.94
N PHE A 81 -15.35 10.28 8.95
CA PHE A 81 -14.24 9.46 8.49
C PHE A 81 -14.39 9.12 7.00
N LEU A 82 -13.29 8.71 6.35
CA LEU A 82 -13.32 8.14 5.01
C LEU A 82 -13.81 6.68 5.08
N PRO A 83 -14.97 6.35 4.48
CA PRO A 83 -15.48 4.98 4.46
C PRO A 83 -14.78 4.14 3.39
N GLY A 84 -15.03 2.82 3.39
CA GLY A 84 -14.60 1.92 2.33
C GLY A 84 -13.11 1.58 2.36
N ASP A 85 -12.66 0.80 1.38
CA ASP A 85 -11.26 0.39 1.31
C ASP A 85 -10.35 1.56 0.90
N LEU A 86 -9.21 1.70 1.58
CA LEU A 86 -8.23 2.75 1.29
C LEU A 86 -6.93 2.16 0.80
N SER A 87 -6.45 2.64 -0.35
CA SER A 87 -5.16 2.24 -0.91
C SER A 87 -4.05 3.20 -0.51
N LEU A 88 -2.91 2.66 -0.10
CA LEU A 88 -1.70 3.43 0.14
C LEU A 88 -1.26 4.12 -1.17
N CYS A 89 -1.04 5.42 -1.11
CA CYS A 89 -0.65 6.25 -2.24
C CYS A 89 0.59 7.06 -1.87
N MET A 90 1.48 7.22 -2.84
CA MET A 90 2.53 8.23 -2.76
C MET A 90 1.96 9.63 -3.03
N THR A 91 2.35 10.60 -2.21
CA THR A 91 1.95 12.00 -2.34
C THR A 91 3.20 12.87 -2.41
N PRO A 92 3.62 13.30 -3.62
CA PRO A 92 4.69 14.27 -3.77
C PRO A 92 4.31 15.61 -3.12
N ASP A 93 5.31 16.31 -2.60
CA ASP A 93 5.13 17.69 -2.11
C ASP A 93 4.70 18.60 -3.27
N GLU A 94 3.58 19.30 -3.10
CA GLU A 94 2.96 20.10 -4.16
C GLU A 94 3.86 21.24 -4.64
N ILE A 95 4.53 21.93 -3.72
CA ILE A 95 5.41 23.07 -4.02
C ILE A 95 6.65 22.58 -4.77
N LYS A 96 7.24 21.45 -4.33
CA LYS A 96 8.44 20.87 -4.95
C LYS A 96 8.15 20.19 -6.28
N ALA A 97 7.01 19.52 -6.41
CA ALA A 97 6.52 18.92 -7.65
C ALA A 97 6.36 19.92 -8.80
N HIS A 98 6.22 21.21 -8.49
CA HIS A 98 6.20 22.29 -9.47
C HIS A 98 7.59 22.72 -9.97
N LEU A 99 8.62 22.50 -9.16
CA LEU A 99 9.96 22.99 -9.38
C LEU A 99 10.86 21.97 -10.09
N SER A 100 10.62 20.67 -9.89
CA SER A 100 11.36 19.57 -10.52
C SER A 100 10.52 18.74 -11.50
N ASN A 101 11.19 18.17 -12.50
CA ASN A 101 10.60 17.11 -13.35
C ASN A 101 10.81 15.71 -12.74
N GLU A 102 11.49 15.64 -11.59
CA GLU A 102 11.84 14.40 -10.89
C GLU A 102 11.06 14.31 -9.59
N LEU A 103 10.73 13.08 -9.18
CA LEU A 103 10.15 12.83 -7.87
C LEU A 103 11.23 13.07 -6.80
N GLU A 104 11.07 14.13 -6.03
CA GLU A 104 11.98 14.42 -4.92
C GLU A 104 11.72 13.44 -3.77
N VAL A 105 12.81 12.90 -3.21
CA VAL A 105 12.79 12.04 -2.02
C VAL A 105 13.32 12.80 -0.79
N PRO A 106 12.73 12.63 0.40
CA PRO A 106 11.60 11.77 0.72
C PRO A 106 10.27 12.30 0.17
N CYS A 107 9.38 11.40 -0.26
CA CYS A 107 8.01 11.72 -0.66
C CYS A 107 7.02 11.31 0.44
N GLY A 108 5.91 12.03 0.54
CA GLY A 108 4.86 11.74 1.50
C GLY A 108 4.05 10.50 1.11
N LEU A 109 3.28 9.97 2.07
CA LEU A 109 2.30 8.91 1.85
C LEU A 109 0.92 9.38 2.32
N SER A 110 -0.10 8.87 1.67
CA SER A 110 -1.51 9.05 2.03
C SER A 110 -2.27 7.76 1.78
N ALA A 111 -3.52 7.69 2.23
CA ALA A 111 -4.43 6.59 1.92
C ALA A 111 -5.65 7.13 1.18
N ALA A 112 -5.92 6.63 -0.02
CA ALA A 112 -6.96 7.14 -0.91
C ALA A 112 -8.04 6.09 -1.18
N GLN A 113 -9.30 6.50 -1.29
CA GLN A 113 -10.41 5.61 -1.63
C GLN A 113 -10.37 5.27 -3.14
N THR A 114 -9.54 4.29 -3.49
CA THR A 114 -9.39 3.79 -4.86
C THR A 114 -9.00 2.32 -4.85
N LYS A 115 -9.51 1.57 -5.84
CA LYS A 115 -9.13 0.19 -6.14
C LYS A 115 -8.42 0.08 -7.50
N ILE A 116 -8.26 1.21 -8.20
CA ILE A 116 -7.67 1.23 -9.53
C ILE A 116 -6.15 1.26 -9.40
N PRO A 117 -5.42 0.30 -9.98
CA PRO A 117 -3.96 0.30 -9.97
C PRO A 117 -3.42 1.39 -10.91
N VAL A 118 -2.68 2.32 -10.34
CA VAL A 118 -1.99 3.42 -11.03
C VAL A 118 -0.56 3.57 -10.53
N GLY A 119 0.25 4.37 -11.23
CA GLY A 119 1.65 4.62 -10.86
C GLY A 119 1.86 5.04 -9.41
N ARG A 120 0.86 5.70 -8.81
CA ARG A 120 0.87 6.26 -7.45
C ARG A 120 0.64 5.26 -6.32
N ASN A 121 -0.08 4.16 -6.57
CA ASN A 121 -0.50 3.20 -5.55
C ASN A 121 -0.05 1.76 -5.88
N THR A 122 0.78 1.59 -6.90
CA THR A 122 1.35 0.30 -7.29
C THR A 122 2.79 0.20 -6.80
N PHE A 123 3.05 -0.77 -5.95
CA PHE A 123 4.35 -1.02 -5.34
C PHE A 123 4.92 -2.34 -5.81
N THR A 124 6.23 -2.41 -5.99
CA THR A 124 6.96 -3.66 -6.22
C THR A 124 7.51 -4.17 -4.90
N ILE A 125 7.33 -5.46 -4.61
CA ILE A 125 7.95 -6.13 -3.47
C ILE A 125 9.42 -6.39 -3.74
N LEU A 126 10.32 -5.81 -2.95
CA LEU A 126 11.77 -5.94 -3.11
C LEU A 126 12.40 -6.67 -1.93
N CYS A 127 13.41 -7.49 -2.19
CA CYS A 127 14.17 -8.14 -1.13
C CYS A 127 15.02 -7.09 -0.37
N ALA A 128 15.08 -7.22 0.96
CA ALA A 128 15.89 -6.33 1.79
C ALA A 128 17.39 -6.62 1.67
N ALA A 129 17.75 -7.89 1.42
CA ALA A 129 19.14 -8.39 1.42
C ALA A 129 19.85 -8.28 0.06
N GLY A 130 19.15 -7.95 -1.02
CA GLY A 130 19.73 -7.85 -2.37
C GLY A 130 18.68 -7.92 -3.48
N GLU A 131 19.13 -8.12 -4.71
CA GLU A 131 18.28 -8.35 -5.88
C GLU A 131 17.96 -9.85 -5.98
N VAL A 132 16.81 -10.23 -5.41
CA VAL A 132 16.24 -11.58 -5.55
C VAL A 132 14.83 -11.40 -6.10
N ILE A 133 14.54 -12.05 -7.22
CA ILE A 133 13.24 -11.98 -7.91
C ILE A 133 12.67 -13.40 -8.00
N GLY A 134 11.35 -13.53 -7.86
CA GLY A 134 10.62 -14.78 -8.02
C GLY A 134 10.66 -15.71 -6.80
N GLN A 135 11.30 -15.33 -5.70
CA GLN A 135 11.20 -16.09 -4.44
C GLN A 135 10.00 -15.63 -3.61
N VAL A 136 9.35 -16.59 -2.95
CA VAL A 136 8.19 -16.35 -2.08
C VAL A 136 8.59 -15.48 -0.89
N LEU A 137 7.85 -14.40 -0.67
CA LEU A 137 7.90 -13.58 0.54
C LEU A 137 7.18 -14.32 1.68
N ARG A 138 7.87 -14.59 2.78
CA ARG A 138 7.33 -15.29 3.96
C ARG A 138 7.13 -14.33 5.13
N TYR A 139 6.16 -14.65 6.00
CA TYR A 139 5.96 -13.91 7.24
C TYR A 139 7.23 -13.84 8.09
N GLY A 140 7.46 -12.69 8.72
CA GLY A 140 8.66 -12.40 9.51
C GLY A 140 9.89 -11.99 8.68
N GLN A 141 9.82 -12.04 7.35
CA GLN A 141 10.91 -11.54 6.51
C GLN A 141 10.82 -10.03 6.28
N ASN A 142 11.97 -9.36 6.34
CA ASN A 142 12.08 -7.96 5.98
C ASN A 142 12.11 -7.81 4.45
N PHE A 143 11.30 -6.90 3.93
CA PHE A 143 11.26 -6.55 2.51
C PHE A 143 11.19 -5.03 2.34
N ARG A 144 11.21 -4.54 1.10
CA ARG A 144 11.05 -3.12 0.79
C ARG A 144 9.93 -2.95 -0.22
N LEU A 145 9.18 -1.87 -0.11
CA LEU A 145 8.23 -1.45 -1.14
C LEU A 145 8.91 -0.43 -2.05
N GLY A 146 9.12 -0.80 -3.31
CA GLY A 146 9.60 0.13 -4.34
C GLY A 146 8.44 0.69 -5.15
N ILE A 147 8.52 1.96 -5.56
CA ILE A 147 7.49 2.58 -6.41
C ILE A 147 8.18 3.30 -7.57
N THR A 148 7.63 3.19 -8.78
CA THR A 148 8.16 3.93 -9.93
C THR A 148 7.38 5.20 -10.23
N GLY A 149 6.20 5.40 -9.63
CA GLY A 149 5.36 6.58 -9.89
C GLY A 149 4.83 6.64 -11.33
N GLY A 150 4.79 5.52 -12.05
CA GLY A 150 4.43 5.45 -13.47
C GLY A 150 5.51 5.95 -14.44
N PHE A 151 6.71 6.27 -13.92
CA PHE A 151 7.88 6.58 -14.72
C PHE A 151 8.55 5.27 -15.18
N ASP A 152 8.86 5.16 -16.47
CA ASP A 152 9.61 4.03 -17.01
C ASP A 152 11.07 4.10 -16.51
N ASP A 153 11.62 2.97 -16.05
CA ASP A 153 13.02 2.78 -15.65
C ASP A 153 13.51 3.62 -14.43
N ARG A 154 12.59 4.21 -13.64
CA ARG A 154 12.95 4.95 -12.43
C ARG A 154 12.23 4.42 -11.21
N MET A 155 12.88 3.48 -10.53
CA MET A 155 12.41 3.02 -9.23
C MET A 155 12.86 3.99 -8.14
N ALA A 156 11.92 4.65 -7.48
CA ALA A 156 12.21 5.35 -6.24
C ALA A 156 12.46 4.29 -5.16
N ASN A 157 13.74 3.99 -4.93
CA ASN A 157 14.20 3.06 -3.90
C ASN A 157 14.06 3.69 -2.51
N THR A 158 12.84 4.02 -2.10
CA THR A 158 12.57 4.47 -0.74
C THR A 158 12.27 3.25 0.12
N LYS A 159 13.07 3.04 1.16
CA LYS A 159 12.78 2.02 2.17
C LYS A 159 11.49 2.40 2.90
N ILE A 160 10.39 1.73 2.60
CA ILE A 160 9.19 1.73 3.45
C ILE A 160 8.95 0.28 3.85
N LEU A 161 9.02 0.01 5.16
CA LEU A 161 8.81 -1.30 5.76
C LEU A 161 7.60 -1.20 6.71
N ILE A 162 6.61 -2.06 6.51
CA ILE A 162 5.40 -2.15 7.35
C ILE A 162 5.72 -3.04 8.53
N THR A 163 5.50 -2.50 9.73
CA THR A 163 6.37 -2.65 10.91
C THR A 163 7.74 -2.03 10.66
N HIS A 164 7.88 -0.75 10.95
CA HIS A 164 9.15 -0.06 10.85
C HIS A 164 10.14 -0.68 11.84
N CYS A 165 11.01 -1.58 11.37
CA CYS A 165 11.85 -2.46 12.20
C CYS A 165 12.75 -1.72 13.22
N HIS A 166 13.02 -0.43 12.99
CA HIS A 166 13.80 0.40 13.91
C HIS A 166 12.96 1.01 15.04
N THR A 167 11.65 1.20 14.85
CA THR A 167 10.74 1.71 15.89
C THR A 167 9.77 0.65 16.41
N ASN A 168 9.72 -0.51 15.75
CA ASN A 168 8.76 -1.60 15.97
C ASN A 168 7.30 -1.11 16.00
N ARG A 169 6.95 -0.21 15.06
CA ARG A 169 5.60 0.37 14.93
C ARG A 169 4.96 -0.04 13.62
N GLY A 170 3.68 -0.41 13.67
CA GLY A 170 2.85 -0.73 12.52
C GLY A 170 2.49 0.51 11.69
N LEU A 171 2.09 0.28 10.45
CA LEU A 171 1.53 1.32 9.58
C LEU A 171 0.05 1.49 9.92
N VAL A 172 -0.44 2.73 9.99
CA VAL A 172 -1.85 3.03 10.26
C VAL A 172 -2.43 3.95 9.19
N ALA A 173 -3.67 3.69 8.77
CA ALA A 173 -4.47 4.62 7.99
C ALA A 173 -5.45 5.35 8.91
N HIS A 174 -5.25 6.65 9.10
CA HIS A 174 -6.11 7.50 9.92
C HIS A 174 -7.31 8.01 9.12
N ARG A 175 -8.39 7.23 9.11
CA ARG A 175 -9.61 7.51 8.33
C ARG A 175 -10.29 8.84 8.69
N HIS A 176 -10.10 9.36 9.91
CA HIS A 176 -10.65 10.62 10.39
C HIS A 176 -9.70 11.82 10.23
N LEU A 177 -8.42 11.59 9.88
CA LEU A 177 -7.46 12.66 9.62
C LEU A 177 -7.36 12.89 8.12
N PHE A 178 -8.11 13.88 7.64
CA PHE A 178 -8.18 14.18 6.23
C PHE A 178 -7.01 15.06 5.77
N LEU A 179 -6.33 14.60 4.72
CA LEU A 179 -5.38 15.37 3.94
C LEU A 179 -6.08 15.89 2.68
N ARG A 180 -5.97 17.19 2.42
CA ARG A 180 -6.28 17.75 1.10
C ARG A 180 -5.01 17.71 0.26
N THR A 181 -4.99 16.82 -0.71
CA THR A 181 -3.88 16.71 -1.66
C THR A 181 -4.34 17.16 -3.04
N TYR A 182 -3.39 17.31 -3.95
CA TYR A 182 -3.67 17.57 -5.35
C TYR A 182 -4.63 16.56 -6.00
N PHE A 183 -4.76 15.37 -5.43
CA PHE A 183 -5.58 14.27 -5.95
C PHE A 183 -6.96 14.19 -5.32
N GLY A 184 -7.24 15.02 -4.31
CA GLY A 184 -8.53 15.07 -3.62
C GLY A 184 -8.37 14.93 -2.11
N GLN A 185 -9.43 14.44 -1.48
CA GLN A 185 -9.47 14.18 -0.04
C GLN A 185 -8.97 12.77 0.24
N GLU A 186 -7.90 12.67 1.03
CA GLU A 186 -7.23 11.43 1.36
C GLU A 186 -7.08 11.33 2.88
N ALA A 187 -6.75 10.15 3.40
CA ALA A 187 -6.46 9.94 4.81
C ALA A 187 -4.96 10.02 5.08
N GLU A 188 -4.61 10.49 6.26
CA GLU A 188 -3.23 10.50 6.75
C GLU A 188 -2.74 9.07 7.03
N VAL A 189 -1.48 8.81 6.71
CA VAL A 189 -0.81 7.54 7.01
C VAL A 189 0.33 7.80 7.99
N ALA A 190 0.39 7.03 9.07
CA ALA A 190 1.39 7.20 10.11
C ALA A 190 2.03 5.88 10.54
N ALA A 191 3.15 5.96 11.26
CA ALA A 191 3.80 4.82 11.90
C ALA A 191 3.41 4.76 13.39
N HIS A 192 2.32 4.05 13.70
CA HIS A 192 1.80 3.86 15.05
C HIS A 192 1.09 2.51 15.17
N THR A 193 1.32 1.78 16.25
CA THR A 193 0.61 0.53 16.56
C THR A 193 -0.50 0.79 17.57
N TYR A 194 -1.75 0.73 17.13
CA TYR A 194 -2.90 0.76 18.02
C TYR A 194 -3.24 -0.67 18.44
N LEU A 195 -3.31 -0.92 19.74
CA LEU A 195 -3.69 -2.22 20.29
C LEU A 195 -5.07 -2.15 20.94
N ASP A 196 -5.77 -3.28 20.95
CA ASP A 196 -6.98 -3.48 21.73
C ASP A 196 -6.67 -3.94 23.17
N SER A 197 -7.72 -4.25 23.93
CA SER A 197 -7.61 -4.76 25.31
C SER A 197 -6.86 -6.09 25.42
N HIS A 198 -6.76 -6.86 24.33
CA HIS A 198 -6.08 -8.15 24.24
C HIS A 198 -4.66 -8.04 23.67
N ARG A 199 -4.16 -6.81 23.44
CA ARG A 199 -2.85 -6.52 22.81
C ARG A 199 -2.77 -7.00 21.35
N VAL A 200 -3.91 -7.11 20.68
CA VAL A 200 -4.00 -7.38 19.25
C VAL A 200 -4.09 -6.04 18.51
N GLU A 201 -3.50 -5.96 17.31
CA GLU A 201 -3.57 -4.75 16.50
C GLU A 201 -5.02 -4.40 16.14
N LYS A 202 -5.38 -3.11 16.27
CA LYS A 202 -6.70 -2.62 15.88
C LYS A 202 -6.86 -2.67 14.35
N PRO A 203 -8.10 -2.72 13.82
CA PRO A 203 -8.37 -2.74 12.38
C PRO A 203 -7.68 -1.65 11.54
N LYS A 204 -7.48 -0.45 12.10
CA LYS A 204 -6.74 0.65 11.46
C LYS A 204 -5.27 0.35 11.13
N ASN A 205 -4.70 -0.67 11.76
CA ASN A 205 -3.35 -1.16 11.49
C ASN A 205 -3.29 -2.30 10.46
N HIS A 206 -4.43 -2.85 10.04
CA HIS A 206 -4.46 -3.93 9.07
C HIS A 206 -4.30 -3.43 7.63
N TRP A 207 -3.42 -4.10 6.90
CA TRP A 207 -3.17 -3.87 5.49
C TRP A 207 -3.17 -5.21 4.75
N MET A 208 -3.70 -5.20 3.54
CA MET A 208 -3.70 -6.34 2.62
C MET A 208 -2.82 -6.02 1.43
N LEU A 209 -1.99 -6.99 1.05
CA LEU A 209 -1.30 -6.98 -0.23
C LEU A 209 -2.27 -7.52 -1.28
N VAL A 210 -2.55 -6.71 -2.30
CA VAL A 210 -3.52 -7.03 -3.35
C VAL A 210 -2.78 -7.20 -4.66
N THR A 211 -2.94 -8.38 -5.26
CA THR A 211 -2.42 -8.75 -6.58
C THR A 211 -3.49 -8.56 -7.66
N GLY A 212 -3.08 -8.66 -8.93
CA GLY A 212 -3.98 -8.67 -10.07
C GLY A 212 -4.85 -9.93 -10.06
N ALA A 213 -6.08 -9.81 -10.55
CA ALA A 213 -6.94 -10.97 -10.70
C ALA A 213 -6.45 -11.86 -11.86
N PRO A 214 -6.51 -13.20 -11.72
CA PRO A 214 -6.19 -14.11 -12.82
C PRO A 214 -7.27 -14.10 -13.92
N ARG A 215 -8.48 -13.62 -13.62
CA ARG A 215 -9.58 -13.52 -14.58
C ARG A 215 -9.47 -12.20 -15.35
N LYS A 216 -9.59 -12.26 -16.67
CA LYS A 216 -9.38 -11.11 -17.58
C LYS A 216 -10.39 -9.97 -17.44
N ASP A 217 -11.53 -10.23 -16.81
CA ASP A 217 -12.62 -9.28 -16.57
C ASP A 217 -12.45 -8.46 -15.27
N LEU A 218 -11.53 -8.85 -14.39
CA LEU A 218 -11.29 -8.21 -13.10
C LEU A 218 -9.90 -7.58 -13.06
N SER A 219 -9.78 -6.39 -12.47
CA SER A 219 -8.48 -5.70 -12.37
C SER A 219 -7.68 -6.18 -11.16
N THR A 220 -8.36 -6.46 -10.05
CA THR A 220 -7.70 -6.76 -8.77
C THR A 220 -8.33 -7.97 -8.09
N MET A 221 -7.57 -8.62 -7.20
CA MET A 221 -8.10 -9.71 -6.38
C MET A 221 -9.22 -9.27 -5.42
N LEU A 222 -9.42 -7.97 -5.19
CA LEU A 222 -10.55 -7.44 -4.40
C LEU A 222 -11.89 -7.52 -5.13
N ASP A 223 -11.86 -7.60 -6.46
CA ASP A 223 -13.06 -7.62 -7.29
C ASP A 223 -13.63 -9.04 -7.42
N LEU A 224 -12.91 -10.07 -6.92
CA LEU A 224 -13.43 -11.42 -6.90
C LEU A 224 -14.61 -11.53 -5.94
N PRO A 225 -15.69 -12.22 -6.33
CA PRO A 225 -16.78 -12.51 -5.40
C PRO A 225 -16.22 -13.29 -4.22
N LYS A 226 -16.59 -12.84 -3.01
CA LYS A 226 -16.18 -13.49 -1.78
C LYS A 226 -16.63 -14.96 -1.83
N PRO A 227 -15.74 -15.94 -1.62
CA PRO A 227 -16.17 -17.33 -1.59
C PRO A 227 -17.26 -17.49 -0.52
N PRO A 228 -18.24 -18.38 -0.72
CA PRO A 228 -19.16 -18.76 0.34
C PRO A 228 -18.32 -19.18 1.54
N ALA A 229 -18.55 -18.56 2.69
CA ALA A 229 -17.86 -18.98 3.91
C ALA A 229 -18.24 -20.44 4.17
N GLU A 230 -17.32 -21.37 3.95
CA GLU A 230 -17.49 -22.72 4.47
C GLU A 230 -17.45 -22.59 5.99
N ASP A 231 -18.60 -22.84 6.63
CA ASP A 231 -18.76 -22.87 8.07
C ASP A 231 -17.81 -23.92 8.66
N THR A 232 -16.61 -23.46 9.00
CA THR A 232 -15.51 -24.28 9.54
C THR A 232 -15.89 -24.92 10.88
N ARG A 233 -16.97 -24.42 11.52
CA ARG A 233 -17.55 -24.93 12.76
C ARG A 233 -18.28 -26.28 12.59
N ALA A 234 -18.76 -26.61 11.39
CA ALA A 234 -19.44 -27.89 11.15
C ALA A 234 -18.44 -29.06 11.01
N LEU A 235 -17.29 -28.81 10.38
CA LEU A 235 -16.25 -29.82 10.15
C LEU A 235 -15.46 -30.18 11.42
N GLU A 236 -15.34 -29.25 12.37
CA GLU A 236 -14.72 -29.52 13.68
C GLU A 236 -15.64 -30.38 14.57
N GLN A 237 -16.95 -30.15 14.56
CA GLN A 237 -17.92 -30.95 15.32
C GLN A 237 -18.09 -32.38 14.78
N GLU A 238 -17.94 -32.61 13.47
CA GLU A 238 -17.94 -33.96 12.90
C GLU A 238 -16.63 -34.71 13.17
N ARG A 239 -15.50 -34.01 13.32
CA ARG A 239 -14.21 -34.63 13.69
C ARG A 239 -14.13 -35.01 15.17
N GLU A 240 -14.79 -34.26 16.05
CA GLU A 240 -14.83 -34.56 17.49
C GLU A 240 -15.79 -35.70 17.86
N GLN A 241 -16.80 -36.01 17.02
CA GLN A 241 -17.71 -37.14 17.25
C GLN A 241 -17.19 -38.50 16.79
N VAL A 242 -16.09 -38.56 16.02
CA VAL A 242 -15.54 -39.83 15.47
C VAL A 242 -14.37 -40.35 16.31
N SER A 243 -13.88 -39.60 17.30
CA SER A 243 -12.79 -40.01 18.19
C SER A 243 -13.28 -40.40 19.59
N ASP A 244 -14.06 -41.47 19.71
CA ASP A 244 -14.07 -42.28 20.93
C ASP A 244 -14.21 -43.78 20.62
N PRO A 245 -13.11 -44.53 20.76
CA PRO A 245 -13.21 -45.90 21.21
C PRO A 245 -12.31 -46.13 22.44
N GLY A 246 -12.87 -45.89 23.64
CA GLY A 246 -13.08 -47.00 24.57
C GLY A 246 -12.33 -47.03 25.91
N ALA A 247 -12.98 -47.78 26.82
CA ALA A 247 -12.53 -48.46 28.06
C ALA A 247 -13.18 -47.86 29.33
N ARG A 248 -13.68 -48.60 30.33
CA ARG A 248 -13.52 -50.00 30.76
C ARG A 248 -14.53 -50.22 31.91
N SER A 249 -15.11 -51.41 32.05
CA SER A 249 -15.52 -51.92 33.37
C SER A 249 -15.35 -53.43 33.41
N THR A 250 -14.40 -53.88 34.24
CA THR A 250 -14.22 -55.28 34.63
C THR A 250 -15.35 -55.72 35.56
N PRO A 251 -15.62 -57.03 35.64
CA PRO A 251 -15.49 -57.65 36.96
C PRO A 251 -14.83 -59.03 36.93
N ASP A 252 -14.36 -59.40 38.13
CA ASP A 252 -13.68 -60.64 38.51
C ASP A 252 -14.38 -61.92 38.05
N ALA A 253 -13.59 -62.90 37.59
CA ALA A 253 -13.96 -64.31 37.70
C ALA A 253 -12.75 -65.19 38.00
N ARG A 254 -12.89 -65.92 39.10
CA ARG A 254 -11.96 -66.87 39.71
C ARG A 254 -11.49 -67.95 38.75
N GLY A 255 -10.27 -68.41 38.99
CA GLY A 255 -9.58 -69.40 38.17
C GLY A 255 -10.22 -70.79 38.14
N CYS A 256 -9.93 -71.50 37.07
CA CYS A 256 -9.93 -72.95 37.00
C CYS A 256 -8.98 -73.37 35.87
N VAL A 257 -7.93 -74.12 36.22
CA VAL A 257 -6.98 -74.72 35.28
C VAL A 257 -7.62 -75.97 34.66
N PRO A 258 -7.35 -76.28 33.39
CA PRO A 258 -7.12 -77.68 33.06
C PRO A 258 -5.83 -77.91 32.25
N GLN A 259 -5.05 -78.83 32.83
CA GLN A 259 -4.12 -79.81 32.30
C GLN A 259 -3.67 -79.72 30.82
N CYS A 260 -2.35 -79.68 30.68
CA CYS A 260 -1.61 -80.04 29.49
C CYS A 260 -1.75 -81.53 29.15
N THR A 261 -1.94 -81.83 27.86
CA THR A 261 -1.50 -83.10 27.24
C THR A 261 -0.56 -82.77 26.09
N LEU A 262 0.68 -83.27 26.18
CA LEU A 262 1.64 -83.33 25.08
C LEU A 262 1.48 -84.66 24.34
N PRO A 263 1.84 -84.73 23.06
CA PRO A 263 2.34 -85.96 22.46
C PRO A 263 3.87 -85.94 22.29
N MET A 264 4.47 -87.08 22.69
CA MET A 264 5.85 -87.57 22.57
C MET A 264 6.91 -86.95 23.50
#